data_AF-A0A6J7C9U2-F1
#
_entry.id   AF-A0A6J7C9U2-F1
#
_cell.length_a   1.000
_cell.length_b   1.000
_cell.length_c   1.000
_cell.angle_alpha   90.00
_cell.angle_beta   90.00
_cell.angle_gamma   90.00
#
_symmetry.space_group_name_H-M   'P 1'
#
loop_
_entity.id
_entity.type
_entity.pdbx_description
1 polymer ?
#
loop_
_entity_poly.entity_id
_entity_poly.type
_entity_poly.pdbx_seq_one_letter_code
_entity_poly.pdbx_strand_id
1 'polypeptide(L)'
;MASAIQGLIGHQFTLATDEVLKLEPPVSVIERELAALQGRVDLTETEKRQLVNARVGQGLFKNNVRLNEHACRITGIEQLHHLRASHIKPWKDSTNEEKLHGCNGLMLAPHVDHLFDRGFISFADDGDLLVSDQMETSVLNAWSIGVPRNVGAFNVDQQHFLSHHRSHVLLTG
;
A
#
# COMPACT_ATOMS: atom_id res chain seq x y z
N MET A 1 3.11 -46.86 25.13
CA MET A 1 3.20 -46.36 23.74
C MET A 1 3.17 -44.82 23.73
N ALA A 2 4.12 -44.17 24.42
CA ALA A 2 4.30 -42.71 24.38
C ALA A 2 5.68 -42.32 24.97
N SER A 3 6.76 -42.98 24.56
CA SER A 3 8.11 -42.64 25.06
C SER A 3 9.21 -42.81 24.01
N ALA A 4 8.87 -42.74 22.72
CA ALA A 4 9.84 -42.92 21.62
C ALA A 4 9.91 -41.72 20.66
N ILE A 5 9.45 -40.52 21.07
CA ILE A 5 9.60 -39.28 20.28
C ILE A 5 10.14 -38.12 21.16
N GLN A 6 11.01 -38.42 22.13
CA GLN A 6 11.79 -37.38 22.84
C GLN A 6 13.30 -37.49 22.63
N GLY A 7 13.78 -38.51 21.91
CA GLY A 7 15.22 -38.80 21.79
C GLY A 7 15.94 -38.21 20.57
N LEU A 8 15.25 -37.83 19.49
CA LEU A 8 15.90 -37.43 18.23
C LEU A 8 15.44 -36.09 17.63
N ILE A 9 14.42 -35.44 18.19
CA ILE A 9 13.91 -34.14 17.71
C ILE A 9 14.09 -33.02 18.75
N GLY A 10 14.38 -33.35 20.01
CA GLY A 10 14.36 -32.38 21.11
C GLY A 10 15.45 -31.31 21.05
N HIS A 11 16.66 -31.64 20.62
CA HIS A 11 17.77 -30.68 20.72
C HIS A 11 17.85 -29.70 19.53
N GLN A 12 17.45 -30.13 18.33
CA GLN A 12 17.38 -29.25 17.14
C GLN A 12 16.14 -28.36 17.16
N PHE A 13 15.01 -28.82 17.72
CA PHE A 13 13.79 -28.01 17.80
C PHE A 13 13.92 -26.89 18.85
N THR A 14 14.57 -27.17 19.99
CA THR A 14 14.74 -26.19 21.08
C THR A 14 15.69 -25.05 20.70
N LEU A 15 16.74 -25.34 19.91
CA LEU A 15 17.67 -24.31 19.43
C LEU A 15 17.03 -23.40 18.36
N ALA A 16 16.16 -23.97 17.51
CA ALA A 16 15.43 -23.18 16.51
C ALA A 16 14.38 -22.25 17.15
N THR A 17 13.75 -22.66 18.26
CA THR A 17 12.76 -21.81 18.94
C THR A 17 13.36 -20.60 19.62
N ASP A 18 14.56 -20.71 20.20
CA ASP A 18 15.22 -19.58 20.88
C ASP A 18 15.78 -18.52 19.93
N GLU A 19 16.12 -18.87 18.69
CA GLU A 19 16.49 -17.89 17.65
C GLU A 19 15.26 -17.24 17.01
N VAL A 20 14.16 -17.98 16.81
CA VAL A 20 12.91 -17.43 16.27
C VAL A 20 12.20 -16.51 17.28
N LEU A 21 12.32 -16.76 18.60
CA LEU A 21 11.74 -15.91 19.65
C LEU A 21 12.50 -14.60 19.90
N LYS A 22 13.74 -14.46 19.38
CA LYS A 22 14.56 -13.24 19.50
C LYS A 22 14.34 -12.23 18.38
N LEU A 23 13.57 -12.59 17.37
CA LEU A 23 13.03 -11.64 16.42
C LEU A 23 11.74 -11.09 17.04
N GLU A 24 11.85 -10.14 17.97
CA GLU A 24 10.75 -9.20 18.12
C GLU A 24 10.50 -8.61 16.72
N PRO A 25 9.30 -8.80 16.14
CA PRO A 25 9.05 -8.29 14.81
C PRO A 25 9.35 -6.79 14.86
N PRO A 26 10.12 -6.24 13.90
CA PRO A 26 10.26 -4.80 13.84
C PRO A 26 8.84 -4.24 13.76
N VAL A 27 8.43 -3.49 14.79
CA VAL A 27 7.12 -2.85 14.83
C VAL A 27 6.91 -2.23 13.46
N SER A 28 5.89 -2.71 12.76
CA SER A 28 5.67 -2.38 11.37
C SER A 28 5.62 -0.86 11.24
N VAL A 29 6.10 -0.31 10.12
CA VAL A 29 6.07 1.15 9.88
C VAL A 29 4.67 1.70 10.15
N ILE A 30 3.64 0.93 9.77
CA ILE A 30 2.23 1.22 10.03
C ILE A 30 1.96 1.33 11.53
N GLU A 31 2.32 0.35 12.37
CA GLU A 31 2.07 0.41 13.81
C GLU A 31 2.72 1.62 14.48
N ARG A 32 3.95 2.00 14.07
CA ARG A 32 4.58 3.24 14.57
C ARG A 32 3.83 4.49 14.15
N GLU A 33 3.39 4.57 12.90
CA GLU A 33 2.59 5.69 12.40
C GLU A 33 1.24 5.79 13.12
N LEU A 34 0.60 4.66 13.40
CA LEU A 34 -0.67 4.60 14.14
C LEU A 34 -0.48 5.02 15.62
N ALA A 35 0.59 4.56 16.27
CA ALA A 35 0.93 4.97 17.63
C ALA A 35 1.21 6.49 17.72
N ALA A 36 1.91 7.05 16.73
CA ALA A 36 2.18 8.48 16.66
C ALA A 36 0.88 9.32 16.57
N LEU A 37 -0.15 8.83 15.87
CA LEU A 37 -1.45 9.50 15.82
C LEU A 37 -2.18 9.53 17.17
N GLN A 38 -2.01 8.49 17.99
CA GLN A 38 -2.65 8.44 19.31
C GLN A 38 -2.15 9.54 20.25
N GLY A 39 -0.86 9.87 20.17
CA GLY A 39 -0.21 10.91 20.99
C GLY A 39 -0.50 12.35 20.59
N ARG A 40 -1.22 12.59 19.47
CA ARG A 40 -1.59 13.94 19.01
C ARG A 40 -2.70 14.53 19.89
N VAL A 41 -2.43 15.66 20.54
CA VAL A 41 -3.39 16.36 21.42
C VAL A 41 -4.22 17.41 20.70
N ASP A 42 -3.76 17.82 19.52
CA ASP A 42 -4.42 18.77 18.62
C ASP A 42 -5.52 18.12 17.76
N LEU A 43 -5.70 16.80 17.86
CA LEU A 43 -6.71 16.04 17.13
C LEU A 43 -7.74 15.44 18.07
N THR A 44 -9.01 15.49 17.66
CA THR A 44 -10.11 14.77 18.31
C THR A 44 -9.98 13.27 18.06
N GLU A 45 -10.62 12.46 18.92
CA GLU A 45 -10.67 11.00 18.73
C GLU A 45 -11.33 10.59 17.40
N THR A 46 -12.27 11.40 16.90
CA THR A 46 -12.87 11.16 15.59
C THR A 46 -11.86 11.38 14.47
N GLU A 47 -11.09 12.46 14.50
CA GLU A 47 -10.04 12.74 13.51
C GLU A 47 -8.94 11.69 13.54
N LYS A 48 -8.49 11.27 14.74
CA LYS A 48 -7.53 10.17 14.90
C LYS A 48 -8.05 8.91 14.23
N ARG A 49 -9.31 8.52 14.49
CA ARG A 49 -9.92 7.34 13.86
C ARG A 49 -10.02 7.46 12.34
N GLN A 50 -10.33 8.64 11.80
CA GLN A 50 -10.34 8.85 10.35
C GLN A 50 -8.95 8.70 9.75
N LEU A 51 -7.91 9.25 10.41
CA LEU A 51 -6.54 9.11 9.95
C LEU A 51 -6.05 7.65 10.04
N VAL A 52 -6.35 6.94 11.13
CA VAL A 52 -6.04 5.50 11.26
C VAL A 52 -6.69 4.70 10.13
N ASN A 53 -7.98 4.94 9.85
CA ASN A 53 -8.68 4.25 8.76
C ASN A 53 -8.11 4.61 7.39
N ALA A 54 -7.78 5.89 7.17
CA ALA A 54 -7.19 6.34 5.93
C ALA A 54 -5.83 5.69 5.68
N ARG A 55 -5.01 5.49 6.72
CA ARG A 55 -3.71 4.81 6.59
C ARG A 55 -3.80 3.41 6.00
N VAL A 56 -4.86 2.68 6.34
CA VAL A 56 -5.14 1.33 5.83
C VAL A 56 -6.06 1.34 4.59
N GLY A 57 -6.27 2.52 3.99
CA GLY A 57 -7.04 2.69 2.77
C GLY A 57 -8.54 2.46 2.92
N GLN A 58 -9.12 2.80 4.09
CA GLN A 58 -10.53 2.58 4.43
C GLN A 58 -11.20 3.86 4.96
N GLY A 59 -12.49 3.74 5.30
CA GLY A 59 -13.27 4.81 5.93
C GLY A 59 -13.49 6.01 5.01
N LEU A 60 -13.43 7.22 5.59
CA LEU A 60 -13.72 8.45 4.86
C LEU A 60 -12.80 8.66 3.65
N PHE A 61 -11.51 8.34 3.78
CA PHE A 61 -10.56 8.46 2.67
C PHE A 61 -10.98 7.62 1.46
N LYS A 62 -11.31 6.33 1.67
CA LYS A 62 -11.80 5.46 0.59
C LYS A 62 -13.08 5.98 -0.07
N ASN A 63 -13.98 6.55 0.72
CA ASN A 63 -15.20 7.17 0.19
C ASN A 63 -14.88 8.41 -0.66
N ASN A 64 -13.91 9.24 -0.24
CA ASN A 64 -13.48 10.42 -0.99
C ASN A 64 -12.77 10.02 -2.29
N VAL A 65 -11.91 9.00 -2.27
CA VAL A 65 -11.24 8.47 -3.47
C VAL A 65 -12.27 7.98 -4.48
N ARG A 66 -13.35 7.33 -4.03
CA ARG A 66 -14.43 6.84 -4.90
C ARG A 66 -15.15 7.94 -5.70
N LEU A 67 -15.09 9.19 -5.25
CA LEU A 67 -15.66 10.32 -6.00
C LEU A 67 -14.89 10.60 -7.30
N ASN A 68 -13.63 10.13 -7.40
CA ASN A 68 -12.75 10.29 -8.54
C ASN A 68 -12.47 8.96 -9.27
N GLU A 69 -12.54 7.84 -8.54
CA GLU A 69 -12.11 6.52 -8.99
C GLU A 69 -13.20 5.47 -8.79
N HIS A 70 -13.68 4.86 -9.88
CA HIS A 70 -14.80 3.89 -9.81
C HIS A 70 -14.35 2.42 -9.82
N ALA A 71 -13.17 2.14 -10.35
CA ALA A 71 -12.64 0.80 -10.53
C ALA A 71 -11.13 0.77 -10.31
N CYS A 72 -10.55 -0.43 -10.22
CA CYS A 72 -9.10 -0.56 -10.34
C CYS A 72 -8.63 -0.10 -11.73
N ARG A 73 -7.74 0.90 -11.77
CA ARG A 73 -7.15 1.41 -13.02
C ARG A 73 -6.48 0.33 -13.89
N ILE A 74 -5.97 -0.74 -13.28
CA ILE A 74 -5.32 -1.85 -14.00
C ILE A 74 -6.27 -3.02 -14.26
N THR A 75 -6.97 -3.51 -13.25
CA THR A 75 -7.77 -4.74 -13.40
C THR A 75 -9.21 -4.49 -13.84
N GLY A 76 -9.71 -3.26 -13.75
CA GLY A 76 -11.10 -2.91 -14.04
C GLY A 76 -12.11 -3.41 -12.99
N ILE A 77 -11.66 -4.03 -11.89
CA ILE A 77 -12.55 -4.49 -10.82
C ILE A 77 -13.25 -3.29 -10.18
N GLU A 78 -14.57 -3.33 -10.09
CA GLU A 78 -15.42 -2.30 -9.46
C GLU A 78 -15.88 -2.67 -8.05
N GLN A 79 -15.84 -3.97 -7.70
CA GLN A 79 -16.34 -4.45 -6.42
C GLN A 79 -15.45 -3.96 -5.27
N LEU A 80 -15.91 -2.94 -4.55
CA LEU A 80 -15.14 -2.20 -3.56
C LEU A 80 -14.53 -3.03 -2.43
N HIS A 81 -15.11 -4.18 -2.10
CA HIS A 81 -14.57 -5.08 -1.08
C HIS A 81 -13.28 -5.78 -1.52
N HIS A 82 -13.00 -5.80 -2.81
CA HIS A 82 -11.75 -6.29 -3.40
C HIS A 82 -10.73 -5.17 -3.67
N LEU A 83 -11.06 -3.92 -3.36
CA LEU A 83 -10.22 -2.77 -3.68
C LEU A 83 -9.71 -2.08 -2.42
N ARG A 84 -8.50 -1.54 -2.51
CA ARG A 84 -7.90 -0.63 -1.52
C ARG A 84 -7.90 0.78 -2.10
N ALA A 85 -8.11 1.78 -1.25
CA ALA A 85 -7.74 3.15 -1.60
C ALA A 85 -6.25 3.30 -1.27
N SER A 86 -5.42 3.30 -2.31
CA SER A 86 -3.97 3.46 -2.20
C SER A 86 -3.62 4.93 -2.32
N HIS A 87 -2.81 5.47 -1.41
CA HIS A 87 -2.37 6.87 -1.49
C HIS A 87 -1.41 7.07 -2.67
N ILE A 88 -1.58 8.16 -3.43
CA ILE A 88 -0.63 8.51 -4.50
C ILE A 88 0.64 9.12 -3.90
N LYS A 89 0.50 10.21 -3.14
CA LYS A 89 1.58 10.73 -2.29
C LYS A 89 1.57 9.94 -1.00
N PRO A 90 2.68 9.27 -0.62
CA PRO A 90 2.69 8.37 0.53
C PRO A 90 2.21 9.03 1.82
N TRP A 91 1.63 8.21 2.71
CA TRP A 91 1.10 8.65 4.00
C TRP A 91 2.10 9.47 4.83
N LYS A 92 3.35 9.00 4.89
CA LYS A 92 4.44 9.62 5.66
C LYS A 92 4.80 11.03 5.17
N ASP A 93 4.58 11.30 3.88
CA ASP A 93 4.94 12.57 3.23
C ASP A 93 3.73 13.51 3.10
N SER A 94 2.54 13.04 3.52
CA SER A 94 1.27 13.75 3.40
C SER A 94 0.91 14.53 4.68
N THR A 95 0.40 15.74 4.49
CA THR A 95 -0.32 16.52 5.51
C THR A 95 -1.62 15.83 5.94
N ASN A 96 -2.25 16.29 7.02
CA ASN A 96 -3.50 15.69 7.49
C ASN A 96 -4.63 15.87 6.47
N GLU A 97 -4.63 17.00 5.75
CA GLU A 97 -5.55 17.31 4.67
C GLU A 97 -5.33 16.37 3.49
N GLU A 98 -4.08 16.22 3.02
CA GLU A 98 -3.72 15.30 1.93
C GLU A 98 -4.03 13.84 2.26
N LYS A 99 -3.91 13.43 3.53
CA LYS A 99 -4.22 12.06 4.00
C LYS A 99 -5.69 11.68 3.82
N LEU A 100 -6.59 12.67 3.80
CA LEU A 100 -8.04 12.47 3.59
C LEU A 100 -8.51 12.94 2.20
N HIS A 101 -7.61 13.52 1.39
CA HIS A 101 -7.94 14.10 0.10
C HIS A 101 -8.24 13.01 -0.95
N GLY A 102 -9.42 13.04 -1.56
CA GLY A 102 -9.86 12.01 -2.51
C GLY A 102 -8.98 11.90 -3.77
N CYS A 103 -8.44 13.01 -4.26
CA CYS A 103 -7.49 13.00 -5.39
C CYS A 103 -6.10 12.50 -5.00
N ASN A 104 -5.79 12.34 -3.72
CA ASN A 104 -4.54 11.72 -3.26
C ASN A 104 -4.68 10.19 -3.14
N GLY A 105 -5.56 9.58 -3.93
CA GLY A 105 -5.67 8.13 -3.93
C GLY A 105 -6.22 7.54 -5.21
N LEU A 106 -5.91 6.26 -5.38
CA LEU A 106 -6.39 5.41 -6.47
C LEU A 106 -7.10 4.19 -5.88
N MET A 107 -8.17 3.75 -6.52
CA MET A 107 -8.75 2.44 -6.21
C MET A 107 -7.89 1.39 -6.89
N LEU A 108 -7.28 0.47 -6.14
CA LEU A 108 -6.40 -0.57 -6.69
C LEU A 108 -6.70 -1.94 -6.11
N ALA A 109 -6.58 -2.98 -6.93
CA ALA A 109 -6.58 -4.36 -6.46
C ALA A 109 -5.29 -4.60 -5.62
N PRO A 110 -5.30 -5.50 -4.60
CA PRO A 110 -4.21 -5.61 -3.64
C PRO A 110 -2.82 -5.87 -4.24
N HIS A 111 -2.74 -6.62 -5.33
CA HIS A 111 -1.48 -6.90 -6.02
C HIS A 111 -0.99 -5.70 -6.84
N VAL A 112 -1.90 -4.88 -7.38
CA VAL A 112 -1.56 -3.63 -8.08
C VAL A 112 -1.16 -2.55 -7.09
N ASP A 113 -1.90 -2.43 -5.99
CA ASP A 113 -1.57 -1.59 -4.83
C ASP A 113 -0.16 -1.87 -4.34
N HIS A 114 0.21 -3.15 -4.21
CA HIS A 114 1.57 -3.55 -3.85
C HIS A 114 2.63 -3.04 -4.83
N LEU A 115 2.40 -3.15 -6.14
CA LEU A 115 3.37 -2.66 -7.14
C LEU A 115 3.50 -1.14 -7.10
N PHE A 116 2.38 -0.44 -6.93
CA PHE A 116 2.34 1.01 -6.92
C PHE A 116 2.98 1.58 -5.64
N ASP A 117 2.54 1.15 -4.46
CA ASP A 117 3.06 1.61 -3.15
C ASP A 117 4.56 1.35 -2.99
N ARG A 118 5.08 0.29 -3.63
CA ARG A 118 6.51 -0.06 -3.63
C ARG A 118 7.32 0.60 -4.74
N GLY A 119 6.67 1.37 -5.62
CA GLY A 119 7.36 2.08 -6.70
C GLY A 119 7.78 1.20 -7.89
N PHE A 120 7.25 -0.02 -8.02
CA PHE A 120 7.50 -0.85 -9.21
C PHE A 120 6.73 -0.35 -10.44
N ILE A 121 5.60 0.31 -10.21
CA ILE A 121 4.82 0.99 -11.25
C ILE A 121 4.44 2.40 -10.81
N SER A 122 4.18 3.27 -11.78
CA SER A 122 3.52 4.56 -11.58
C SER A 122 2.69 4.89 -12.82
N PHE A 123 2.17 6.12 -12.90
CA PHE A 123 1.40 6.57 -14.04
C PHE A 123 1.86 7.95 -14.50
N ALA A 124 1.90 8.14 -15.82
CA ALA A 124 1.96 9.45 -16.44
C ALA A 124 0.62 10.19 -16.30
N ASP A 125 0.63 11.50 -16.53
CA ASP A 125 -0.54 12.35 -16.32
C ASP A 125 -1.70 12.03 -17.28
N ASP A 126 -1.36 11.53 -18.48
CA ASP A 126 -2.29 11.06 -19.52
C ASP A 126 -2.78 9.62 -19.32
N GLY A 127 -2.33 8.94 -18.26
CA GLY A 127 -2.74 7.58 -17.93
C GLY A 127 -1.79 6.49 -18.39
N ASP A 128 -0.67 6.80 -19.04
CA ASP A 128 0.28 5.76 -19.43
C ASP A 128 0.92 5.09 -18.22
N LEU A 129 0.91 3.76 -18.21
CA LEU A 129 1.54 2.94 -17.18
C LEU A 129 3.06 3.04 -17.30
N LEU A 130 3.70 3.55 -16.26
CA LEU A 130 5.15 3.61 -16.13
C LEU A 130 5.61 2.40 -15.33
N VAL A 131 6.58 1.65 -15.86
CA VAL A 131 7.15 0.47 -15.20
C VAL A 131 8.59 0.78 -14.83
N SER A 132 8.94 0.54 -13.58
CA SER A 132 10.31 0.66 -13.08
C SER A 132 11.26 -0.30 -13.81
N ASP A 133 12.51 0.10 -13.99
CA ASP A 133 13.58 -0.77 -14.47
C ASP A 133 13.96 -1.90 -13.48
N GLN A 134 13.58 -1.76 -12.21
CA GLN A 134 13.72 -2.79 -11.18
C GLN A 134 12.55 -3.79 -11.17
N MET A 135 11.55 -3.63 -12.06
CA MET A 135 10.40 -4.53 -12.12
C MET A 135 10.68 -5.77 -12.97
N GLU A 136 10.53 -6.95 -12.36
CA GLU A 136 10.62 -8.21 -13.09
C GLU A 136 9.39 -8.42 -14.00
N THR A 137 9.63 -8.47 -15.31
CA THR A 137 8.57 -8.68 -16.31
C THR A 137 7.82 -10.01 -16.12
N SER A 138 8.48 -11.03 -15.56
CA SER A 138 7.86 -12.32 -15.20
C SER A 138 6.67 -12.15 -14.25
N VAL A 139 6.76 -11.23 -13.29
CA VAL A 139 5.70 -10.95 -12.31
C VAL A 139 4.52 -10.26 -12.97
N LEU A 140 4.77 -9.27 -13.85
CA LEU A 140 3.70 -8.62 -14.62
C LEU A 140 2.93 -9.65 -15.47
N ASN A 141 3.66 -10.57 -16.13
CA ASN A 141 3.06 -11.64 -16.91
C ASN A 141 2.24 -12.61 -16.03
N ALA A 142 2.79 -13.01 -14.88
CA ALA A 142 2.09 -13.91 -13.95
C ALA A 142 0.80 -13.30 -13.40
N TRP A 143 0.75 -11.98 -13.22
CA TRP A 143 -0.45 -11.24 -12.81
C TRP A 143 -1.28 -10.71 -13.98
N SER A 144 -0.95 -11.07 -15.23
CA SER A 144 -1.64 -10.65 -16.45
C SER A 144 -1.75 -9.13 -16.61
N ILE A 145 -0.74 -8.38 -16.17
CA ILE A 145 -0.61 -6.93 -16.34
C ILE A 145 0.14 -6.67 -17.65
N GLY A 146 -0.61 -6.60 -18.75
CA GLY A 146 -0.03 -6.30 -20.08
C GLY A 146 0.50 -4.87 -20.20
N VAL A 147 1.62 -4.72 -20.93
CA VAL A 147 2.29 -3.46 -21.28
C VAL A 147 2.55 -3.40 -22.81
N PRO A 148 2.49 -2.23 -23.46
CA PRO A 148 2.10 -0.92 -22.91
C PRO A 148 0.61 -0.91 -22.52
N ARG A 149 0.25 0.00 -21.61
CA ARG A 149 -1.11 0.15 -21.10
C ARG A 149 -1.39 1.60 -20.74
N ASN A 150 -2.53 2.11 -21.18
CA ASN A 150 -3.06 3.40 -20.74
C ASN A 150 -4.32 3.16 -19.90
N VAL A 151 -4.46 3.86 -18.77
CA VAL A 151 -5.58 3.70 -17.82
C VAL A 151 -6.54 4.91 -17.80
N GLY A 152 -6.44 5.77 -18.81
CA GLY A 152 -7.15 7.04 -18.90
C GLY A 152 -6.48 8.15 -18.09
N ALA A 153 -6.68 9.39 -18.54
CA ALA A 153 -6.05 10.56 -17.93
C ALA A 153 -6.50 10.80 -16.48
N PHE A 154 -5.61 11.45 -15.73
CA PHE A 154 -5.86 11.90 -14.35
C PHE A 154 -6.30 13.36 -14.32
N ASN A 155 -7.07 13.74 -13.31
CA ASN A 155 -7.41 15.15 -13.10
C ASN A 155 -6.21 15.94 -12.55
N VAL A 156 -6.29 17.28 -12.58
CA VAL A 156 -5.16 18.16 -12.20
C VAL A 156 -4.65 17.89 -10.77
N ASP A 157 -5.54 17.62 -9.82
CA ASP A 157 -5.15 17.34 -8.44
C ASP A 157 -4.46 15.98 -8.32
N GLN A 158 -4.95 14.96 -9.02
CA GLN A 158 -4.30 13.64 -9.07
C GLN A 158 -2.92 13.72 -9.73
N GLN A 159 -2.78 14.52 -10.80
CA GLN A 159 -1.49 14.76 -11.46
C GLN A 159 -0.48 15.40 -10.51
N HIS A 160 -0.91 16.32 -9.65
CA HIS A 160 -0.04 16.92 -8.63
C HIS A 160 0.56 15.84 -7.70
N PHE A 161 -0.26 14.92 -7.20
CA PHE A 161 0.23 13.82 -6.36
C PHE A 161 1.07 12.81 -7.17
N LEU A 162 0.68 12.49 -8.41
CA LEU A 162 1.41 11.57 -9.27
C LEU A 162 2.80 12.09 -9.61
N SER A 163 2.96 13.41 -9.77
CA SER A 163 4.27 14.03 -9.92
C SER A 163 5.16 13.72 -8.72
N HIS A 164 4.63 13.78 -7.49
CA HIS A 164 5.40 13.40 -6.31
C HIS A 164 5.76 11.91 -6.33
N HIS A 165 4.81 11.04 -6.65
CA HIS A 165 5.02 9.60 -6.73
C HIS A 165 6.12 9.25 -7.76
N ARG A 166 6.08 9.84 -8.96
CA ARG A 166 7.11 9.61 -9.99
C ARG A 166 8.49 10.08 -9.55
N SER A 167 8.60 11.16 -8.79
CA SER A 167 9.89 11.72 -8.36
C SER A 167 10.48 11.09 -7.10
N HIS A 168 9.65 10.51 -6.22
CA HIS A 168 10.11 10.08 -4.88
C HIS A 168 9.76 8.63 -4.52
N VAL A 169 8.87 7.98 -5.28
CA VAL A 169 8.40 6.62 -4.98
C VAL A 169 8.77 5.65 -6.09
N LEU A 170 8.54 6.01 -7.36
CA LEU A 170 8.91 5.19 -8.52
C LEU A 170 10.41 4.87 -8.46
N LEU A 171 10.73 3.57 -8.48
CA LEU A 171 12.10 3.09 -8.46
C LEU A 171 12.75 3.34 -9.84
N THR A 172 13.91 3.97 -9.82
CA THR A 172 14.76 4.20 -11.00
C THR A 172 16.19 3.77 -10.66
N GLY A 173 16.89 3.11 -11.58
CA GLY A 173 18.30 2.72 -11.46
C GLY A 173 19.28 3.88 -11.59
#